data_AF-A0A0R2WXA8-F1
#
_entry.id   AF-A0A0R2WXA8-F1
#
_cell.length_a   1.000
_cell.length_b   1.000
_cell.length_c   1.000
_cell.angle_alpha   90.00
_cell.angle_beta   90.00
_cell.angle_gamma   90.00
#
_symmetry.space_group_name_H-M   'P 1'
#
loop_
_entity.id
_entity.type
_entity.pdbx_description
1 polymer ?
#
loop_
_entity_poly.entity_id
_entity_poly.type
_entity_poly.pdbx_seq_one_letter_code
_entity_poly.pdbx_strand_id
1 'polypeptide(L)'
;GYGIKGFVLSMIECALELSNYKINPKSLQAILNIGKEMLNKPIELLPEIEKVLKTLQPKYKLILVTKGDLLDQERKLKKSNLLHYFHHIEVVTDKKTTDYQKIIKHLDIHSSEFLMIGNSLKSDILPVLEIGAAAIHVPFHTTWIHEEVSKIETNDKNYHTVLNIKEVLTLV
;
A
#
# COMPACT_ATOMS: atom_id res chain seq x y z
N GLY A 1 0.80 -6.15 2.01
CA GLY A 1 1.94 -6.42 1.12
C GLY A 1 1.93 -7.82 0.53
N TYR A 2 1.87 -8.87 1.34
CA TYR A 2 2.20 -10.24 0.91
C TYR A 2 1.07 -11.03 0.22
N GLY A 3 -0.13 -10.44 0.07
CA GLY A 3 -1.26 -11.01 -0.67
C GLY A 3 -1.94 -12.20 0.03
N ILE A 4 -3.28 -12.25 -0.01
CA ILE A 4 -4.05 -13.34 0.60
C ILE A 4 -3.71 -14.70 -0.05
N LYS A 5 -3.45 -14.70 -1.36
CA LYS A 5 -3.07 -15.91 -2.11
C LYS A 5 -1.77 -16.53 -1.60
N GLY A 6 -0.72 -15.72 -1.41
CA GLY A 6 0.57 -16.18 -0.88
C GLY A 6 0.43 -16.72 0.54
N PHE A 7 -0.33 -16.01 1.39
CA PHE A 7 -0.63 -16.47 2.74
C PHE A 7 -1.32 -17.84 2.77
N VAL A 8 -2.34 -18.04 1.92
CA VAL A 8 -3.06 -19.32 1.83
C VAL A 8 -2.16 -20.43 1.30
N LEU A 9 -1.32 -20.15 0.30
CA LEU A 9 -0.35 -21.11 -0.21
C LEU A 9 0.61 -21.56 0.91
N SER A 10 1.19 -20.62 1.65
CA SER A 10 2.08 -20.93 2.77
C SER A 10 1.37 -21.71 3.88
N MET A 11 0.10 -21.42 4.16
CA MET A 11 -0.70 -22.22 5.10
C MET A 11 -0.87 -23.66 4.62
N ILE A 12 -1.14 -23.87 3.32
CA ILE A 12 -1.28 -25.20 2.73
C ILE A 12 0.05 -25.96 2.82
N GLU A 13 1.15 -25.34 2.40
CA GLU A 13 2.51 -25.91 2.46
C GLU A 13 2.87 -26.32 3.88
N CYS A 14 2.70 -25.41 4.84
CA CYS A 14 2.95 -25.66 6.26
C CYS A 14 2.09 -26.82 6.80
N ALA A 15 0.81 -26.87 6.44
CA ALA A 15 -0.09 -27.92 6.91
C ALA A 15 0.25 -29.30 6.31
N LEU A 16 0.72 -29.34 5.05
CA LEU A 16 1.24 -30.55 4.42
C LEU A 16 2.50 -31.04 5.13
N GLU A 17 3.49 -30.16 5.33
CA GLU A 17 4.76 -30.50 5.98
C GLU A 17 4.56 -30.98 7.42
N LEU A 18 3.83 -30.22 8.25
CA LEU A 18 3.59 -30.57 9.66
C LEU A 18 2.82 -31.88 9.83
N SER A 19 1.98 -32.25 8.85
CA SER A 19 1.23 -33.50 8.88
C SER A 19 1.99 -34.69 8.29
N ASN A 20 3.25 -34.50 7.84
CA ASN A 20 3.97 -35.46 7.01
C ASN A 20 3.13 -35.93 5.81
N TYR A 21 2.46 -34.99 5.15
CA TYR A 21 1.56 -35.23 4.01
C TYR A 21 0.37 -36.16 4.31
N LYS A 22 -0.04 -36.29 5.58
CA LYS A 22 -1.20 -37.11 6.01
C LYS A 22 -2.40 -36.26 6.46
N ILE A 23 -2.40 -34.96 6.19
CA ILE A 23 -3.49 -34.05 6.54
C ILE A 23 -4.83 -34.52 5.94
N ASN A 24 -5.91 -34.40 6.73
CA ASN A 24 -7.26 -34.67 6.26
C ASN A 24 -7.66 -33.65 5.17
N PRO A 25 -8.21 -34.08 4.01
CA PRO A 25 -8.71 -33.17 2.99
C PRO A 25 -9.68 -32.09 3.49
N LYS A 26 -10.48 -32.38 4.53
CA LYS A 26 -11.36 -31.39 5.17
C LYS A 26 -10.60 -30.23 5.80
N SER A 27 -9.41 -30.48 6.35
CA SER A 27 -8.56 -29.43 6.92
C SER A 27 -7.97 -28.54 5.83
N LEU A 28 -7.55 -29.10 4.69
CA LEU A 28 -7.15 -28.32 3.51
C LEU A 28 -8.31 -27.46 2.98
N GLN A 29 -9.53 -28.03 2.94
CA GLN A 29 -10.72 -27.27 2.55
C GLN A 29 -11.00 -26.11 3.52
N ALA A 30 -10.77 -26.29 4.82
CA ALA A 30 -10.90 -25.21 5.81
C ALA A 30 -9.89 -24.09 5.56
N ILE A 31 -8.62 -24.41 5.26
CA ILE A 31 -7.60 -23.42 4.88
C ILE A 31 -8.02 -22.63 3.64
N LEU A 32 -8.52 -23.32 2.61
CA LEU A 32 -9.04 -22.67 1.39
C LEU A 32 -10.23 -21.75 1.70
N ASN A 33 -11.12 -22.15 2.61
CA ASN A 33 -12.28 -21.35 3.01
C ASN A 33 -11.86 -20.07 3.74
N ILE A 34 -10.86 -20.14 4.64
CA ILE A 34 -10.25 -18.95 5.27
C ILE A 34 -9.76 -17.98 4.19
N GLY A 35 -9.05 -18.47 3.17
CA GLY A 35 -8.60 -17.66 2.04
C GLY A 35 -9.74 -16.97 1.30
N LYS A 36 -10.81 -17.71 0.99
CA LYS A 36 -12.00 -17.17 0.32
C LYS A 36 -12.71 -16.11 1.16
N GLU A 37 -12.87 -16.34 2.47
CA GLU A 37 -13.46 -15.39 3.40
C GLU A 37 -12.64 -14.11 3.47
N MET A 38 -11.30 -14.22 3.61
CA MET A 38 -10.39 -13.07 3.60
C MET A 38 -10.51 -12.25 2.32
N LEU A 39 -10.61 -12.91 1.16
CA LEU A 39 -10.85 -12.23 -0.10
C LEU A 39 -12.20 -11.48 -0.09
N ASN A 40 -13.23 -12.06 0.51
CA ASN A 40 -14.58 -11.51 0.46
C ASN A 40 -14.90 -10.47 1.53
N LYS A 41 -14.02 -10.24 2.50
CA LYS A 41 -14.21 -9.19 3.51
C LYS A 41 -14.55 -7.83 2.89
N PRO A 42 -15.45 -7.05 3.53
CA PRO A 42 -15.76 -5.71 3.09
C PRO A 42 -14.50 -4.83 3.15
N ILE A 43 -14.42 -3.84 2.26
CA ILE A 43 -13.37 -2.84 2.32
C ILE A 43 -13.82 -1.74 3.27
N GLU A 44 -13.09 -1.60 4.36
CA GLU A 44 -13.25 -0.48 5.29
C GLU A 44 -12.34 0.67 4.83
N LEU A 45 -12.95 1.83 4.61
CA LEU A 45 -12.24 3.04 4.24
C LEU A 45 -11.67 3.71 5.48
N LEU A 46 -10.50 4.34 5.33
CA LEU A 46 -9.97 5.23 6.36
C LEU A 46 -10.92 6.41 6.56
N PRO A 47 -11.17 6.86 7.80
CA PRO A 47 -11.96 8.06 8.05
C PRO A 47 -11.42 9.26 7.25
N GLU A 48 -12.34 10.06 6.70
CA GLU A 48 -12.04 11.27 5.90
C GLU A 48 -11.30 11.03 4.57
N ILE A 49 -10.91 9.80 4.18
CA ILE A 49 -10.14 9.57 2.95
C ILE A 49 -10.84 10.10 1.70
N GLU A 50 -12.14 9.87 1.58
CA GLU A 50 -12.93 10.29 0.42
C GLU A 50 -12.99 11.82 0.32
N LYS A 51 -13.10 12.51 1.46
CA LYS A 51 -13.08 13.97 1.52
C LYS A 51 -11.73 14.54 1.10
N VAL A 52 -10.63 13.92 1.53
CA VAL A 52 -9.28 14.31 1.11
C VAL A 52 -9.14 14.12 -0.40
N LEU A 53 -9.45 12.93 -0.92
CA LEU A 53 -9.37 12.64 -2.36
C LEU A 53 -10.23 13.60 -3.19
N LYS A 54 -11.47 13.85 -2.78
CA LYS A 54 -12.39 14.79 -3.45
C LYS A 54 -11.86 16.23 -3.45
N THR A 55 -11.16 16.65 -2.39
CA THR A 55 -10.58 17.99 -2.28
C THR A 55 -9.34 18.15 -3.17
N LEU A 56 -8.54 17.08 -3.32
CA LEU A 56 -7.28 17.11 -4.07
C LEU A 56 -7.45 16.84 -5.57
N GLN A 57 -8.39 15.99 -5.96
CA GLN A 57 -8.63 15.59 -7.36
C GLN A 57 -8.74 16.77 -8.35
N PRO A 58 -9.46 17.88 -8.06
CA PRO A 58 -9.55 18.98 -9.02
C PRO A 58 -8.25 19.81 -9.13
N LYS A 59 -7.32 19.67 -8.19
CA LYS A 59 -6.06 20.45 -8.13
C LYS A 59 -4.86 19.66 -8.63
N TYR A 60 -4.87 18.33 -8.49
CA TYR A 60 -3.73 17.45 -8.76
C TYR A 60 -4.14 16.19 -9.52
N LYS A 61 -3.21 15.62 -10.29
CA LYS A 61 -3.37 14.27 -10.85
C LYS A 61 -3.09 13.25 -9.76
N LEU A 62 -4.14 12.69 -9.18
CA LEU A 62 -4.01 11.66 -8.16
C LEU A 62 -3.65 10.32 -8.78
N ILE A 63 -2.65 9.65 -8.24
CA ILE A 63 -2.22 8.32 -8.64
C ILE A 63 -2.22 7.42 -7.41
N LEU A 64 -2.54 6.14 -7.60
CA LEU A 64 -2.42 5.16 -6.52
C LEU A 64 -1.24 4.24 -6.80
N VAL A 65 -0.22 4.28 -5.93
CA VAL A 65 0.91 3.35 -6.00
C VAL A 65 0.75 2.27 -4.93
N THR A 66 0.60 1.01 -5.34
CA THR A 66 0.33 -0.10 -4.43
C THR A 66 1.18 -1.33 -4.73
N LYS A 67 1.51 -2.09 -3.68
CA LYS A 67 2.24 -3.36 -3.83
C LYS A 67 1.26 -4.53 -3.93
N GLY A 68 1.55 -5.50 -4.78
CA GLY A 68 0.90 -6.81 -4.77
C GLY A 68 0.29 -7.23 -6.12
N ASP A 69 -0.68 -8.13 -6.05
CA ASP A 69 -1.35 -8.71 -7.22
C ASP A 69 -2.30 -7.72 -7.88
N LEU A 70 -2.13 -7.48 -9.19
CA LEU A 70 -2.93 -6.53 -9.96
C LEU A 70 -4.44 -6.80 -9.82
N LEU A 71 -4.86 -8.06 -10.00
CA LEU A 71 -6.28 -8.43 -9.93
C LEU A 71 -6.89 -8.21 -8.54
N ASP A 72 -6.15 -8.51 -7.47
CA ASP A 72 -6.63 -8.24 -6.11
C ASP A 72 -6.72 -6.74 -5.81
N GLN A 73 -5.78 -5.93 -6.31
CA GLN A 73 -5.81 -4.48 -6.13
C GLN A 73 -6.95 -3.83 -6.90
N GLU A 74 -7.15 -4.19 -8.17
CA GLU A 74 -8.31 -3.72 -8.95
C GLU A 74 -9.63 -4.08 -8.26
N ARG A 75 -9.73 -5.31 -7.74
CA ARG A 75 -10.91 -5.78 -7.01
C ARG A 75 -11.17 -4.96 -5.74
N LYS A 76 -10.14 -4.67 -4.96
CA LYS A 76 -10.23 -3.82 -3.76
C LYS A 76 -10.70 -2.41 -4.12
N LEU A 77 -10.17 -1.83 -5.19
CA LEU A 77 -10.52 -0.48 -5.63
C LEU A 77 -11.93 -0.36 -6.18
N LYS A 78 -12.40 -1.39 -6.90
CA LYS A 78 -13.80 -1.47 -7.33
C LYS A 78 -14.73 -1.59 -6.13
N LYS A 79 -14.39 -2.43 -5.15
CA LYS A 79 -15.20 -2.58 -3.92
C LYS A 79 -15.18 -1.35 -3.02
N SER A 80 -14.11 -0.56 -3.05
CA SER A 80 -13.97 0.66 -2.25
C SER A 80 -14.67 1.87 -2.86
N ASN A 81 -15.09 1.78 -4.13
CA ASN A 81 -15.62 2.90 -4.90
C ASN A 81 -14.70 4.13 -4.87
N LEU A 82 -13.37 3.93 -4.89
CA LEU A 82 -12.41 5.05 -4.93
C LEU A 82 -11.73 5.22 -6.30
N LEU A 83 -11.98 4.29 -7.23
CA LEU A 83 -11.29 4.24 -8.52
C LEU A 83 -11.42 5.54 -9.30
N HIS A 84 -12.59 6.20 -9.23
CA HIS A 84 -12.87 7.43 -9.97
C HIS A 84 -12.09 8.65 -9.48
N TYR A 85 -11.41 8.59 -8.33
CA TYR A 85 -10.55 9.69 -7.87
C TYR A 85 -9.18 9.70 -8.53
N PHE A 86 -8.71 8.54 -9.00
CA PHE A 86 -7.34 8.37 -9.49
C PHE A 86 -7.28 8.42 -11.01
N HIS A 87 -6.29 9.14 -11.54
CA HIS A 87 -5.99 9.17 -12.97
C HIS A 87 -5.53 7.80 -13.47
N HIS A 88 -4.72 7.09 -12.68
CA HIS A 88 -4.31 5.71 -12.93
C HIS A 88 -3.82 5.04 -11.65
N ILE A 89 -3.60 3.72 -11.74
CA ILE A 89 -3.09 2.89 -10.65
C ILE A 89 -1.76 2.29 -11.10
N GLU A 90 -0.73 2.46 -10.28
CA GLU A 90 0.55 1.80 -10.43
C GLU A 90 0.61 0.61 -9.46
N VAL A 91 0.62 -0.61 -10.01
CA VAL A 91 0.83 -1.84 -9.22
C VAL A 91 2.28 -2.29 -9.39
N VAL A 92 3.03 -2.27 -8.30
CA VAL A 92 4.46 -2.58 -8.29
C VAL A 92 4.75 -3.83 -7.44
N THR A 93 5.80 -4.57 -7.80
CA THR A 93 6.26 -5.72 -7.00
C THR A 93 6.87 -5.25 -5.68
N ASP A 94 7.65 -4.17 -5.75
CA ASP A 94 8.26 -3.51 -4.61
C ASP A 94 8.21 -1.98 -4.82
N LYS A 95 8.50 -1.20 -3.79
CA LYS A 95 8.54 0.27 -3.85
C LYS A 95 9.95 0.70 -3.47
N LYS A 96 10.89 0.48 -4.38
CA LYS A 96 12.26 0.97 -4.26
C LYS A 96 12.41 2.27 -5.03
N THR A 97 13.53 2.93 -4.81
CA THR A 97 13.94 4.18 -5.47
C THR A 97 13.82 4.06 -7.00
N THR A 98 14.20 2.92 -7.56
CA THR A 98 14.10 2.63 -9.01
C THR A 98 12.68 2.53 -9.53
N ASP A 99 11.72 2.11 -8.69
CA ASP A 99 10.32 1.98 -9.09
C ASP A 99 9.68 3.37 -9.18
N TYR A 100 9.94 4.24 -8.21
CA TYR A 100 9.48 5.63 -8.28
C TYR A 100 10.13 6.43 -9.41
N GLN A 101 11.41 6.19 -9.74
CA GLN A 101 12.03 6.80 -10.93
C GLN A 101 11.31 6.43 -12.23
N LYS A 102 10.87 5.17 -12.36
CA LYS A 102 10.08 4.72 -13.52
C LYS A 102 8.73 5.41 -13.56
N ILE A 103 8.05 5.52 -12.42
CA ILE A 103 6.76 6.21 -12.30
C ILE A 103 6.89 7.67 -12.75
N ILE A 104 7.85 8.41 -12.19
CA ILE A 104 8.10 9.82 -12.55
C ILE A 104 8.41 9.98 -14.03
N LYS A 105 9.26 9.10 -14.58
CA LYS A 105 9.59 9.09 -16.01
C LYS A 105 8.36 8.79 -16.88
N HIS A 106 7.51 7.85 -16.47
CA HIS A 106 6.29 7.50 -17.19
C HIS A 106 5.26 8.65 -17.16
N LEU A 107 5.23 9.40 -16.05
CA LEU A 107 4.39 10.57 -15.88
C LEU A 107 4.88 11.81 -16.63
N ASP A 108 6.13 11.80 -17.11
CA ASP A 108 6.80 12.92 -17.77
C ASP A 108 6.82 14.18 -16.89
N ILE A 109 7.20 14.01 -15.62
CA ILE A 109 7.31 15.09 -14.62
C ILE A 109 8.70 15.11 -13.97
N HIS A 110 9.05 16.21 -13.30
CA HIS A 110 10.20 16.27 -12.41
C HIS A 110 9.88 15.73 -11.01
N SER A 111 10.90 15.21 -10.30
CA SER A 111 10.75 14.77 -8.89
C SER A 111 10.17 15.85 -7.97
N SER A 112 10.49 17.13 -8.23
CA SER A 112 9.96 18.26 -7.47
C SER A 112 8.45 18.47 -7.62
N GLU A 113 7.84 17.85 -8.64
CA GLU A 113 6.41 17.91 -8.91
C GLU A 113 5.66 16.68 -8.35
N PHE A 114 6.39 15.76 -7.71
CA PHE A 114 5.84 14.54 -7.14
C PHE A 114 5.76 14.62 -5.61
N LEU A 115 4.59 14.31 -5.07
CA LEU A 115 4.32 14.21 -3.63
C LEU A 115 3.74 12.83 -3.32
N MET A 116 4.45 12.04 -2.50
CA MET A 116 3.97 10.75 -2.02
C MET A 116 3.28 10.89 -0.66
N ILE A 117 2.09 10.31 -0.51
CA ILE A 117 1.40 10.20 0.77
C ILE A 117 1.27 8.72 1.10
N GLY A 118 1.81 8.30 2.23
CA GLY A 118 1.81 6.87 2.59
C GLY A 118 2.08 6.63 4.06
N ASN A 119 1.81 5.39 4.49
CA ASN A 119 1.94 4.98 5.88
C ASN A 119 3.29 4.33 6.19
N SER A 120 4.01 3.86 5.18
CA SER A 120 5.24 3.09 5.37
C SER A 120 6.47 3.95 5.14
N LEU A 121 7.27 4.20 6.18
CA LEU A 121 8.53 4.94 6.03
C LEU A 121 9.44 4.27 4.99
N LYS A 122 9.63 2.95 5.13
CA LYS A 122 10.52 2.16 4.28
C LYS A 122 10.13 2.15 2.80
N SER A 123 8.83 2.19 2.48
CA SER A 123 8.36 1.93 1.12
C SER A 123 7.64 3.11 0.45
N ASP A 124 7.10 4.04 1.23
CA ASP A 124 6.41 5.23 0.72
C ASP A 124 7.25 6.49 0.90
N ILE A 125 8.09 6.57 1.92
CA ILE A 125 8.75 7.84 2.31
C ILE A 125 10.22 7.86 1.89
N LEU A 126 11.05 6.97 2.44
CA LEU A 126 12.50 6.98 2.21
C LEU A 126 12.89 6.88 0.73
N PRO A 127 12.31 5.98 -0.09
CA PRO A 127 12.69 5.85 -1.50
C PRO A 127 12.31 7.08 -2.34
N VAL A 128 11.26 7.80 -1.95
CA VAL A 128 10.79 9.01 -2.63
C VAL A 128 11.68 10.21 -2.30
N LEU A 129 12.21 10.27 -1.09
CA LEU A 129 13.16 11.31 -0.71
C LEU A 129 14.52 11.12 -1.38
N GLU A 130 14.95 9.87 -1.59
CA GLU A 130 16.20 9.56 -2.29
C GLU A 130 16.23 10.04 -3.74
N ILE A 131 15.07 10.22 -4.37
CA ILE A 131 14.94 10.76 -5.73
C ILE A 131 14.66 12.27 -5.75
N GLY A 132 14.72 12.92 -4.58
CA GLY A 132 14.51 14.36 -4.43
C GLY A 132 13.04 14.80 -4.50
N ALA A 133 12.09 13.89 -4.35
CA ALA A 133 10.67 14.20 -4.30
C ALA A 133 10.18 14.42 -2.86
N ALA A 134 9.01 15.03 -2.70
CA ALA A 134 8.42 15.30 -1.40
C ALA A 134 7.57 14.12 -0.91
N ALA A 135 7.47 13.96 0.40
CA ALA A 135 6.63 12.93 1.00
C ALA A 135 5.92 13.40 2.28
N ILE A 136 4.72 12.88 2.52
CA ILE A 136 3.97 13.03 3.77
C ILE A 136 3.71 11.64 4.35
N HIS A 137 4.21 11.43 5.57
CA HIS A 137 3.99 10.22 6.33
C HIS A 137 2.69 10.33 7.14
N VAL A 138 1.79 9.36 6.94
CA VAL A 138 0.54 9.22 7.70
C VAL A 138 0.57 7.87 8.42
N PRO A 139 1.07 7.81 9.67
CA PRO A 139 1.13 6.56 10.42
C PRO A 139 -0.25 5.91 10.55
N PHE A 140 -0.32 4.58 10.48
CA PHE A 140 -1.56 3.84 10.69
C PHE A 140 -1.33 2.79 11.79
N HIS A 141 -2.25 2.67 12.74
CA HIS A 141 -2.06 1.96 14.02
C HIS A 141 -1.64 0.48 13.94
N THR A 142 -1.66 -0.13 12.75
CA THR A 142 -1.18 -1.50 12.51
C THR A 142 0.11 -1.59 11.69
N THR A 143 0.89 -0.50 11.55
CA THR A 143 2.23 -0.59 10.93
C THR A 143 3.07 -1.60 11.70
N TRP A 144 3.44 -2.67 11.02
CA TRP A 144 4.14 -3.82 11.57
C TRP A 144 5.48 -3.41 12.18
N ILE A 145 5.91 -4.11 13.24
CA ILE A 145 7.20 -3.90 13.93
C ILE A 145 8.41 -3.99 12.97
N HIS A 146 8.28 -4.66 11.82
CA HIS A 146 9.31 -4.69 10.76
C HIS A 146 9.37 -3.44 9.87
N GLU A 147 8.45 -2.48 10.06
CA GLU A 147 8.46 -1.16 9.43
C GLU A 147 9.06 -0.07 10.34
N GLU A 148 9.49 -0.41 11.56
CA GLU A 148 10.26 0.50 12.41
C GLU A 148 11.63 0.76 11.77
N VAL A 149 11.69 1.87 11.06
CA VAL A 149 12.94 2.48 10.64
C VAL A 149 13.63 3.04 11.88
N SER A 150 14.92 2.75 12.06
CA SER A 150 15.66 3.33 13.18
C SER A 150 15.65 4.87 13.08
N LYS A 151 15.48 5.58 14.20
CA LYS A 151 15.50 7.06 14.27
C LYS A 151 16.73 7.72 13.61
N ILE A 152 17.78 6.93 13.38
CA ILE A 152 19.02 7.35 12.73
C ILE A 152 18.79 7.63 11.23
N GLU A 153 17.88 6.91 10.56
CA GLU A 153 17.61 7.09 9.12
C GLU A 153 16.68 8.28 8.81
N THR A 154 16.07 8.90 9.82
CA THR A 154 15.07 9.97 9.65
C THR A 154 15.62 11.39 9.82
N ASN A 155 16.86 11.56 10.28
CA ASN A 155 17.29 12.81 10.91
C ASN A 155 17.66 13.97 9.96
N ASP A 156 17.60 13.80 8.63
CA ASP A 156 17.99 14.83 7.64
C ASP A 156 17.05 14.90 6.43
N LYS A 157 15.83 14.36 6.55
CA LYS A 157 14.96 14.08 5.40
C LYS A 157 13.72 15.00 5.42
N ASN A 158 13.53 15.78 4.35
CA ASN A 158 12.41 16.71 4.15
C ASN A 158 11.07 15.98 3.91
N TYR A 159 10.53 15.31 4.92
CA TYR A 159 9.16 14.81 4.90
C TYR A 159 8.37 15.31 6.11
N HIS A 160 7.07 15.49 5.94
CA HIS A 160 6.18 15.86 7.03
C HIS A 160 5.48 14.61 7.57
N THR A 161 5.31 14.52 8.89
CA THR A 161 4.48 13.50 9.51
C THR A 161 3.22 14.14 10.06
N VAL A 162 2.06 13.58 9.74
CA VAL A 162 0.75 14.04 10.24
C VAL A 162 0.05 12.93 11.01
N LEU A 163 -0.88 13.28 11.90
CA LEU A 163 -1.53 12.29 12.77
C LEU A 163 -2.58 11.45 12.04
N ASN A 164 -3.19 12.02 11.01
CA ASN A 164 -4.25 11.37 10.23
C ASN A 164 -4.30 11.95 8.82
N ILE A 165 -5.03 11.28 7.93
CA ILE A 165 -5.08 11.63 6.50
C ILE A 165 -5.66 13.03 6.23
N LYS A 166 -6.53 13.55 7.11
CA LYS A 166 -7.18 14.85 6.92
C LYS A 166 -6.18 16.00 7.04
N GLU A 167 -5.18 15.86 7.91
CA GLU A 167 -4.13 16.86 8.13
C GLU A 167 -3.23 17.05 6.90
N VAL A 168 -3.23 16.13 5.95
CA VAL A 168 -2.56 16.34 4.65
C VAL A 168 -3.03 17.64 3.99
N LEU A 169 -4.33 17.98 4.12
CA LEU A 169 -4.92 19.17 3.50
C LEU A 169 -4.38 20.50 4.05
N THR A 170 -3.66 20.50 5.17
CA THR A 170 -3.03 21.73 5.70
C THR A 170 -1.64 21.97 5.13
N LEU A 171 -1.10 21.00 4.38
CA LEU A 171 0.25 21.04 3.82
C LEU A 171 0.25 21.22 2.29
N VAL A 172 -0.93 21.18 1.64
CA VAL A 172 -1.11 21.22 0.18
C VAL A 172 -2.15 22.23 -0.27
#